data_AF-A0A535RXX0-F1
#
_entry.id   AF-A0A535RXX0-F1
#
_cell.length_a   1.000
_cell.length_b   1.000
_cell.length_c   1.000
_cell.angle_alpha   90.00
_cell.angle_beta   90.00
_cell.angle_gamma   90.00
#
_symmetry.space_group_name_H-M   'P 1'
#
loop_
_entity.id
_entity.type
_entity.pdbx_description
1 polymer ?
#
loop_
_entity_poly.entity_id
_entity_poly.type
_entity_poly.pdbx_seq_one_letter_code
_entity_poly.pdbx_strand_id
1 'polypeptide(L)'
;MKPQVIAQLTNGQKAQFMFRVLYNHTGNSVVDFYCWVSYLLAEARTWSGIQGGLRYFGDVAMLRLLGETESFLAAKNRLGDAQWRDAFPQDLDDDAELLASVSRLNATFHEIAPATLKLIGAYIRNNPNDFVQFDG
;
A
#
# COMPACT_ATOMS: atom_id res chain seq x y z
N MET A 1 6.75 -2.61 -14.91
CA MET A 1 6.47 -1.43 -15.77
C MET A 1 7.80 -0.80 -16.17
N LYS A 2 7.96 -0.30 -17.42
CA LYS A 2 9.25 0.25 -17.87
C LYS A 2 9.61 1.53 -17.08
N PRO A 3 10.80 1.66 -16.47
CA PRO A 3 11.20 2.83 -15.68
C PRO A 3 11.05 4.16 -16.42
N GLN A 4 11.19 4.15 -17.75
CA GLN A 4 11.04 5.34 -18.59
C GLN A 4 9.63 5.95 -18.54
N VAL A 5 8.59 5.12 -18.36
CA VAL A 5 7.20 5.59 -18.30
C VAL A 5 6.91 6.25 -16.95
N ILE A 6 7.46 5.73 -15.85
CA ILE A 6 7.33 6.35 -14.51
C ILE A 6 8.03 7.71 -14.47
N ALA A 7 9.17 7.85 -15.15
CA ALA A 7 9.91 9.12 -15.18
C ALA A 7 9.09 10.27 -15.76
N GLN A 8 8.21 9.99 -16.72
CA GLN A 8 7.36 10.97 -17.40
C GLN A 8 6.10 11.36 -16.61
N LEU A 9 5.77 10.64 -15.54
CA LEU A 9 4.61 10.96 -14.71
C LEU A 9 4.87 12.18 -13.82
N THR A 10 3.85 13.01 -13.66
CA THR A 10 3.83 14.06 -12.64
C THR A 10 3.88 13.45 -11.23
N ASN A 11 4.15 14.27 -10.22
CA ASN A 11 4.13 13.82 -8.83
C ASN A 11 2.73 13.31 -8.42
N GLY A 12 1.66 14.00 -8.84
CA GLY A 12 0.29 13.57 -8.60
C GLY A 12 -0.01 12.20 -9.23
N GLN A 13 0.36 12.02 -10.51
CA GLN A 13 0.17 10.74 -11.20
C GLN A 13 0.97 9.60 -10.54
N LYS A 14 2.21 9.85 -10.11
CA LYS A 14 3.01 8.88 -9.36
C LYS A 14 2.34 8.51 -8.04
N ALA A 15 1.90 9.49 -7.26
CA ALA A 15 1.24 9.26 -5.98
C ALA A 15 -0.04 8.42 -6.16
N GLN A 16 -0.88 8.77 -7.13
CA GLN A 16 -2.10 8.03 -7.45
C GLN A 16 -1.78 6.59 -7.90
N PHE A 17 -0.78 6.43 -8.78
CA PHE A 17 -0.34 5.13 -9.26
C PHE A 17 0.11 4.23 -8.11
N MET A 18 0.95 4.74 -7.19
CA MET A 18 1.45 3.95 -6.06
C MET A 18 0.31 3.55 -5.12
N PHE A 19 -0.63 4.45 -4.82
CA PHE A 19 -1.82 4.07 -4.04
C PHE A 19 -2.63 2.96 -4.74
N ARG A 20 -2.79 3.04 -6.07
CA ARG A 20 -3.53 2.05 -6.84
C ARG A 20 -2.84 0.67 -6.85
N VAL A 21 -1.51 0.63 -6.82
CA VAL A 21 -0.74 -0.62 -6.65
C VAL A 21 -1.11 -1.30 -5.33
N LEU A 22 -1.16 -0.55 -4.23
CA LEU A 22 -1.60 -1.10 -2.94
C LEU A 22 -3.07 -1.57 -3.01
N TYR A 23 -3.97 -0.67 -3.39
CA TYR A 23 -5.41 -0.85 -3.25
C TYR A 23 -5.97 -2.00 -4.10
N ASN A 24 -5.53 -2.11 -5.36
CA ASN A 24 -6.07 -3.13 -6.27
C ASN A 24 -5.73 -4.57 -5.87
N HIS A 25 -4.64 -4.75 -5.11
CA HIS A 25 -4.11 -6.07 -4.78
C HIS A 25 -4.51 -6.54 -3.38
N THR A 26 -4.85 -5.63 -2.47
CA THR A 26 -5.10 -5.92 -1.06
C THR A 26 -6.58 -6.05 -0.68
N GLY A 27 -7.50 -5.74 -1.60
CA GLY A 27 -8.94 -5.59 -1.30
C GLY A 27 -9.84 -6.82 -1.44
N ASN A 28 -9.30 -8.01 -1.74
CA ASN A 28 -10.12 -9.17 -2.11
C ASN A 28 -10.34 -10.17 -0.97
N SER A 29 -9.32 -10.42 -0.15
CA SER A 29 -9.37 -11.38 0.95
C SER A 29 -8.25 -11.12 1.96
N VAL A 30 -8.34 -11.75 3.15
CA VAL A 30 -7.27 -11.70 4.16
C VAL A 30 -5.97 -12.32 3.62
N VAL A 31 -6.08 -13.39 2.82
CA VAL A 31 -4.93 -14.03 2.17
C VAL A 31 -4.28 -13.09 1.16
N ASP A 32 -5.08 -12.43 0.31
CA ASP A 32 -4.56 -11.45 -0.64
C ASP A 32 -3.87 -10.30 0.08
N PHE A 33 -4.51 -9.76 1.13
CA PHE A 33 -3.90 -8.72 1.95
C PHE A 33 -2.53 -9.15 2.50
N TYR A 34 -2.45 -10.33 3.12
CA TYR A 34 -1.21 -10.85 3.68
C TYR A 34 -0.10 -11.03 2.64
N CYS A 35 -0.40 -11.77 1.56
CA CYS A 35 0.59 -12.10 0.53
C CYS A 35 1.06 -10.85 -0.21
N TRP A 36 0.15 -9.96 -0.61
CA TRP A 36 0.50 -8.76 -1.34
C TRP A 36 1.24 -7.74 -0.48
N VAL A 37 0.82 -7.51 0.77
CA VAL A 37 1.54 -6.57 1.64
C VAL A 37 2.94 -7.11 1.97
N SER A 38 3.08 -8.41 2.23
CA SER A 38 4.39 -9.03 2.47
C SER A 38 5.31 -8.91 1.25
N TYR A 39 4.77 -9.14 0.05
CA TYR A 39 5.50 -8.92 -1.21
C TYR A 39 5.94 -7.46 -1.38
N LEU A 40 5.04 -6.51 -1.12
CA LEU A 40 5.34 -5.07 -1.25
C LEU A 40 6.38 -4.61 -0.23
N LEU A 41 6.39 -5.16 0.99
CA LEU A 41 7.39 -4.89 2.03
C LEU A 41 8.79 -5.37 1.63
N ALA A 42 8.89 -6.50 0.92
CA ALA A 42 10.14 -6.96 0.33
C ALA A 42 10.66 -6.02 -0.77
N GLU A 43 9.74 -5.35 -1.48
CA GLU A 43 10.04 -4.37 -2.53
C GLU A 43 10.19 -2.95 -1.97
N ALA A 44 11.29 -2.69 -1.24
CA ALA A 44 11.51 -1.45 -0.48
C ALA A 44 11.25 -0.13 -1.26
N ARG A 45 11.59 -0.08 -2.55
CA ARG A 45 11.29 1.10 -3.40
C ARG A 45 9.80 1.29 -3.62
N THR A 46 9.08 0.20 -3.87
CA THR A 46 7.63 0.21 -4.08
C THR A 46 6.93 0.58 -2.79
N TRP A 47 7.32 -0.01 -1.66
CA TRP A 47 6.77 0.33 -0.34
C TRP A 47 6.95 1.82 0.01
N SER A 48 8.18 2.33 -0.14
CA SER A 48 8.48 3.75 0.09
C SER A 48 7.68 4.66 -0.85
N GLY A 49 7.46 4.24 -2.10
CA GLY A 49 6.61 4.97 -3.06
C GLY A 49 5.14 4.99 -2.65
N ILE A 50 4.60 3.91 -2.08
CA ILE A 50 3.23 3.85 -1.54
C ILE A 50 3.09 4.83 -0.38
N GLN A 51 4.00 4.76 0.60
CA GLN A 51 4.02 5.68 1.74
C GLN A 51 4.23 7.14 1.29
N GLY A 52 5.04 7.37 0.26
CA GLY A 52 5.21 8.68 -0.37
C GLY A 52 3.93 9.21 -1.00
N GLY A 53 3.19 8.37 -1.73
CA GLY A 53 1.91 8.74 -2.33
C GLY A 53 0.85 9.08 -1.28
N LEU A 54 0.73 8.29 -0.21
CA LEU A 54 -0.20 8.58 0.89
C LEU A 54 0.18 9.86 1.63
N ARG A 55 1.47 10.14 1.84
CA ARG A 55 1.94 11.42 2.40
C ARG A 55 1.61 12.60 1.50
N TYR A 56 1.76 12.43 0.18
CA TYR A 56 1.40 13.45 -0.79
C TYR A 56 -0.10 13.82 -0.71
N PHE A 57 -0.97 12.84 -0.50
CA PHE A 57 -2.40 13.08 -0.30
C PHE A 57 -2.80 13.48 1.13
N GLY A 58 -1.86 13.44 2.09
CA GLY A 58 -2.13 13.75 3.50
C GLY A 58 -2.93 12.66 4.24
N ASP A 59 -2.91 11.41 3.78
CA ASP A 59 -3.67 10.32 4.39
C ASP A 59 -2.95 9.72 5.61
N VAL A 60 -3.08 10.39 6.74
CA VAL A 60 -2.45 9.98 8.01
C VAL A 60 -3.01 8.65 8.53
N ALA A 61 -4.31 8.40 8.32
CA ALA A 61 -4.96 7.18 8.83
C ALA A 61 -4.43 5.93 8.11
N MET A 62 -4.37 5.96 6.78
CA MET A 62 -3.82 4.86 6.00
C MET A 62 -2.32 4.68 6.26
N LEU A 63 -1.55 5.77 6.40
CA LEU A 63 -0.13 5.69 6.75
C LEU A 63 0.11 4.99 8.09
N ARG A 64 -0.71 5.31 9.10
CA ARG A 64 -0.63 4.66 10.40
C ARG A 64 -0.91 3.17 10.30
N LEU A 65 -1.97 2.77 9.59
CA LEU A 65 -2.29 1.35 9.38
C LEU A 65 -1.15 0.60 8.68
N LEU A 66 -0.54 1.20 7.64
CA LEU A 66 0.59 0.58 6.96
C LEU A 66 1.83 0.45 7.86
N GLY A 67 2.08 1.43 8.73
CA GLY A 67 3.17 1.35 9.71
C GLY A 67 2.93 0.27 10.78
N GLU A 68 1.70 0.12 11.25
CA GLU A 68 1.30 -0.96 12.16
C GLU A 68 1.45 -2.34 11.48
N THR A 69 1.04 -2.44 10.22
CA THR A 69 1.17 -3.66 9.41
C THR A 69 2.63 -4.03 9.18
N GLU A 70 3.46 -3.07 8.77
CA GLU A 70 4.90 -3.25 8.57
C GLU A 70 5.58 -3.72 9.87
N SER A 71 5.27 -3.08 11.00
CA SER A 71 5.88 -3.43 12.29
C SER A 71 5.53 -4.86 12.71
N PHE A 72 4.26 -5.25 12.54
CA PHE A 72 3.80 -6.60 12.86
C PHE A 72 4.44 -7.66 11.96
N LEU A 73 4.44 -7.45 10.64
CA LEU A 73 5.02 -8.40 9.69
C LEU A 73 6.55 -8.46 9.80
N ALA A 74 7.22 -7.35 10.11
CA ALA A 74 8.67 -7.35 10.35
C ALA A 74 9.05 -8.24 11.53
N ALA A 75 8.24 -8.24 12.61
CA ALA A 75 8.50 -9.08 13.78
C ALA A 75 8.36 -10.59 13.48
N LYS A 76 7.52 -10.97 12.50
CA LYS A 76 7.24 -12.37 12.14
C LYS A 76 8.09 -12.88 10.97
N ASN A 77 8.31 -12.06 9.94
CA ASN A 77 8.80 -12.50 8.64
C ASN A 77 10.19 -11.96 8.26
N ARG A 78 10.83 -11.12 9.08
CA ARG A 78 12.16 -10.58 8.75
C ARG A 78 13.26 -11.59 9.12
N LEU A 79 14.09 -11.94 8.14
CA LEU A 79 15.14 -12.97 8.28
C LEU A 79 16.53 -12.38 8.64
N GLY A 80 16.66 -11.04 8.66
CA GLY A 80 17.91 -10.34 8.93
C GLY A 80 17.91 -8.90 8.40
N ASP A 81 19.08 -8.39 8.00
CA ASP A 81 19.22 -7.04 7.46
C ASP A 81 18.58 -6.92 6.07
N ALA A 82 17.34 -6.45 6.08
CA ALA A 82 16.51 -6.13 4.91
C ALA A 82 16.04 -7.32 4.05
N GLN A 83 16.21 -8.57 4.53
CA GLN A 83 15.60 -9.73 3.90
C GLN A 83 14.27 -10.09 4.56
N TRP A 84 13.27 -10.30 3.71
CA TRP A 84 11.94 -10.74 4.08
C TRP A 84 11.76 -12.19 3.63
N ARG A 85 11.10 -13.00 4.47
CA ARG A 85 10.63 -14.33 4.08
C ARG A 85 9.48 -14.18 3.10
N ASP A 86 9.41 -15.09 2.13
CA ASP A 86 8.24 -15.23 1.28
C ASP A 86 7.01 -15.61 2.13
N ALA A 87 5.90 -14.91 1.87
CA ALA A 87 4.61 -15.16 2.49
C ALA A 87 3.82 -16.15 1.63
N PHE A 88 3.31 -17.21 2.26
CA PHE A 88 2.48 -18.21 1.62
C PHE A 88 1.10 -18.24 2.28
N PRO A 89 0.01 -18.52 1.52
CA PRO A 89 -1.32 -18.66 2.10
C PRO A 89 -1.38 -19.60 3.31
N GLN A 90 -0.63 -20.70 3.26
CA GLN A 90 -0.54 -21.71 4.31
C GLN A 90 -0.03 -21.15 5.64
N ASP A 91 0.77 -20.07 5.63
CA ASP A 91 1.22 -19.44 6.88
C ASP A 91 0.04 -19.02 7.76
N LEU A 92 -1.08 -18.60 7.14
CA LEU A 92 -2.29 -18.20 7.85
C LEU A 92 -3.09 -19.39 8.39
N ASP A 93 -2.97 -20.56 7.75
CA ASP A 93 -3.58 -21.79 8.23
C ASP A 93 -2.79 -22.36 9.43
N ASP A 94 -1.46 -22.20 9.41
CA ASP A 94 -0.55 -22.77 10.40
C ASP A 94 -0.31 -21.86 11.63
N ASP A 95 -0.53 -20.54 11.53
CA ASP A 95 -0.37 -19.57 12.62
C ASP A 95 -1.67 -18.80 12.90
N ALA A 96 -2.40 -19.23 13.93
CA ALA A 96 -3.65 -18.61 14.36
C ALA A 96 -3.48 -17.16 14.86
N GLU A 97 -2.32 -16.80 15.42
CA GLU A 97 -2.03 -15.43 15.86
C GLU A 97 -1.80 -14.51 14.64
N LEU A 98 -1.08 -15.03 13.64
CA LEU A 98 -0.89 -14.36 12.35
C LEU A 98 -2.24 -14.11 11.69
N LEU A 99 -3.06 -15.16 11.54
CA LEU A 99 -4.40 -15.04 10.96
C LEU A 99 -5.26 -14.01 11.69
N ALA A 100 -5.33 -14.07 13.02
CA ALA A 100 -6.13 -13.13 13.79
C ALA A 100 -5.67 -11.69 13.62
N SER A 101 -4.35 -11.45 13.60
CA SER A 101 -3.78 -10.11 13.49
C SER A 101 -3.91 -9.53 12.09
N VAL A 102 -3.59 -10.32 11.05
CA VAL A 102 -3.78 -9.93 9.65
C VAL A 102 -5.26 -9.69 9.36
N SER A 103 -6.16 -10.52 9.88
CA SER A 103 -7.61 -10.32 9.70
C SER A 103 -8.08 -8.98 10.26
N ARG A 104 -7.58 -8.57 11.44
CA ARG A 104 -7.88 -7.25 12.02
C ARG A 104 -7.32 -6.12 11.17
N LEU A 105 -6.05 -6.20 10.76
CA LEU A 105 -5.42 -5.18 9.91
C LEU A 105 -6.15 -5.04 8.56
N ASN A 106 -6.52 -6.17 7.95
CA ASN A 106 -7.31 -6.20 6.72
C ASN A 106 -8.71 -5.60 6.90
N ALA A 107 -9.38 -5.88 8.02
CA ALA A 107 -10.67 -5.28 8.32
C ALA A 107 -10.57 -3.76 8.45
N THR A 108 -9.56 -3.26 9.20
CA THR A 108 -9.29 -1.83 9.31
C THR A 108 -8.94 -1.20 7.97
N PHE A 109 -8.17 -1.87 7.12
CA PHE A 109 -7.89 -1.41 5.75
C PHE A 109 -9.18 -1.15 4.97
N HIS A 110 -10.09 -2.11 4.97
CA HIS A 110 -11.37 -2.00 4.26
C HIS A 110 -12.28 -0.93 4.87
N GLU A 111 -12.24 -0.76 6.18
CA GLU A 111 -13.00 0.28 6.88
C GLU A 111 -12.55 1.69 6.46
N ILE A 112 -11.24 1.92 6.36
CA ILE A 112 -10.70 3.28 6.10
C ILE A 112 -10.51 3.58 4.60
N ALA A 113 -10.36 2.56 3.75
CA ALA A 113 -10.09 2.77 2.32
C ALA A 113 -11.14 3.64 1.59
N PRO A 114 -12.46 3.58 1.87
CA PRO A 114 -13.43 4.52 1.29
C PRO A 114 -13.13 5.99 1.61
N ALA A 115 -12.60 6.29 2.80
CA ALA A 115 -12.20 7.64 3.17
C ALA A 115 -10.94 8.08 2.39
N THR A 116 -9.95 7.19 2.24
CA THR A 116 -8.77 7.41 1.39
C THR A 116 -9.16 7.72 -0.05
N LEU A 117 -10.07 6.93 -0.64
CA LEU A 117 -10.55 7.14 -2.00
C LEU A 117 -11.23 8.51 -2.17
N LYS A 118 -12.05 8.91 -1.19
CA LYS A 118 -12.68 10.24 -1.17
C LYS A 118 -11.66 11.36 -1.07
N LEU A 119 -10.66 11.21 -0.21
CA LEU A 119 -9.56 12.17 -0.01
C LEU A 119 -8.76 12.37 -1.31
N ILE A 120 -8.30 11.27 -1.92
CA ILE A 120 -7.56 11.29 -3.19
C ILE A 120 -8.42 11.91 -4.29
N GLY A 121 -9.69 11.52 -4.40
CA GLY A 121 -10.60 12.07 -5.40
C GLY A 121 -10.84 13.58 -5.23
N ALA A 122 -10.96 14.05 -3.99
CA ALA A 122 -11.08 15.48 -3.70
C ALA A 122 -9.79 16.23 -4.04
N TYR A 123 -8.63 15.67 -3.70
CA TYR A 123 -7.33 16.25 -4.03
C TYR A 123 -7.16 16.43 -5.55
N ILE A 124 -7.48 15.39 -6.34
CA ILE A 124 -7.38 15.43 -7.81
C ILE A 124 -8.26 16.54 -8.39
N ARG A 125 -9.53 16.64 -7.94
CA ARG A 125 -10.47 17.66 -8.42
C ARG A 125 -10.02 19.09 -8.08
N ASN A 126 -9.36 19.27 -6.93
CA ASN A 126 -8.89 20.58 -6.49
C ASN A 126 -7.52 20.96 -7.07
N ASN A 127 -6.76 20.01 -7.62
CA ASN A 127 -5.41 20.22 -8.15
C ASN A 127 -5.23 19.59 -9.54
N PRO A 128 -6.10 19.88 -10.54
CA PRO A 128 -6.10 19.16 -11.82
C PRO A 128 -4.76 19.25 -12.57
N ASN A 129 -4.03 20.36 -12.45
CA ASN A 129 -2.72 20.58 -13.08
C ASN A 129 -1.63 19.62 -12.57
N ASP A 130 -1.81 19.03 -11.39
CA ASP A 130 -0.90 18.01 -10.86
C ASP A 130 -1.12 16.64 -11.53
N PHE A 131 -2.19 16.46 -12.30
CA PHE A 131 -2.59 15.16 -12.89
C PHE A 131 -2.80 15.20 -14.40
N VAL A 132 -3.20 16.33 -14.95
CA VAL A 132 -3.45 16.55 -16.37
C VAL A 132 -2.55 17.67 -16.82
N GLN A 133 -1.72 17.41 -17.83
CA GLN A 133 -1.12 18.49 -18.60
C GLN A 133 -2.10 18.83 -19.71
N PHE A 134 -2.65 20.05 -19.69
CA PHE A 134 -3.41 20.55 -20.81
C PHE A 134 -2.43 20.89 -21.91
N ASP A 135 -2.51 20.19 -23.03
CA ASP A 135 -1.87 20.66 -24.27
C ASP A 135 -2.58 21.97 -24.66
N GLY A 136 -1.77 23.03 -24.80
CA GLY A 136 -2.23 24.34 -25.28
C GLY A 136 -2.35 24.41 -26.79
#